data_AF-A0A8D8EZX3-F1
#
_entry.id   AF-A0A8D8EZX3-F1
#
_cell.length_a   1.000
_cell.length_b   1.000
_cell.length_c   1.000
_cell.angle_alpha   90.00
_cell.angle_beta   90.00
_cell.angle_gamma   90.00
#
_symmetry.space_group_name_H-M   'P 1'
#
loop_
_entity.id
_entity.type
_entity.pdbx_description
1 polymer ?
#
loop_
_entity_poly.entity_id
_entity_poly.type
_entity_poly.pdbx_seq_one_letter_code
_entity_poly.pdbx_strand_id
1 'polypeptide(L)'
;RSVSPPDLSFADGIDRRGAFSLFILKHRDAAAALINLFMSQPDVQSLMSVATFCRDRLNPVLFQYGLAVAIQHRPDTKDVNIPSIVSLFPDQFVDPAVFPKLREEGSVVQQANRMVIDIKQNFTASDREEEQR
;
A
#
# COMPACT_ATOMS: atom_id res chain seq x y z
N ARG A 1 25.53 11.84 -5.66
CA ARG A 1 24.69 12.62 -6.61
C ARG A 1 23.60 13.30 -5.79
N SER A 2 23.44 14.62 -5.85
CA SER A 2 22.37 15.32 -5.14
C SER A 2 21.11 15.31 -6.00
N VAL A 3 20.10 14.53 -5.60
CA VAL A 3 18.77 14.61 -6.20
C VAL A 3 18.04 15.77 -5.50
N SER A 4 17.61 16.78 -6.26
CA SER A 4 16.80 17.85 -5.71
C SER A 4 15.48 17.28 -5.20
N PRO A 5 14.95 17.76 -4.05
CA PRO A 5 13.66 17.28 -3.55
C PRO A 5 12.57 17.47 -4.62
N PRO A 6 11.80 16.42 -4.95
CA PRO A 6 10.69 16.56 -5.90
C PRO A 6 9.58 17.42 -5.31
N ASP A 7 8.88 18.16 -6.17
CA ASP A 7 7.64 18.83 -5.78
C ASP A 7 6.52 17.79 -5.61
N LEU A 8 5.84 17.82 -4.45
CA LEU A 8 4.77 16.90 -4.09
C LEU A 8 3.39 17.59 -4.05
N SER A 9 3.28 18.85 -4.51
CA SER A 9 2.04 19.64 -4.52
C SER A 9 0.88 18.96 -5.27
N PHE A 10 1.17 18.06 -6.21
CA PHE A 10 0.15 17.27 -6.91
C PHE A 10 -0.68 16.38 -5.97
N ALA A 11 -0.18 16.07 -4.77
CA ALA A 11 -0.88 15.27 -3.76
C ALA A 11 -1.62 16.14 -2.74
N ASP A 12 -1.63 17.46 -2.90
CA ASP A 12 -2.25 18.38 -1.94
C ASP A 12 -3.74 18.08 -1.76
N GLY A 13 -4.15 17.98 -0.50
CA GLY A 13 -5.51 17.62 -0.10
C GLY A 13 -5.82 16.12 -0.16
N ILE A 14 -4.82 15.26 -0.35
CA ILE A 14 -4.90 13.83 -0.02
C ILE A 14 -4.17 13.64 1.32
N ASP A 15 -4.93 13.49 2.41
CA ASP A 15 -4.32 13.31 3.72
C ASP A 15 -3.49 12.02 3.78
N ARG A 16 -2.37 12.06 4.50
CA ARG A 16 -1.47 10.92 4.68
C ARG A 16 -2.18 9.73 5.31
N ARG A 17 -3.14 9.96 6.21
CA ARG A 17 -3.94 8.90 6.86
C ARG A 17 -5.37 8.83 6.32
N GLY A 18 -5.67 9.60 5.28
CA GLY A 18 -6.97 9.59 4.62
C GLY A 18 -7.19 8.36 3.75
N ALA A 19 -8.45 8.16 3.35
CA ALA A 19 -8.80 7.16 2.36
C ALA A 19 -8.25 7.54 0.97
N PHE A 20 -7.84 6.54 0.21
CA PHE A 20 -7.43 6.69 -1.18
C PHE A 20 -8.30 5.81 -2.08
N SER A 21 -8.58 6.28 -3.30
CA SER A 21 -9.43 5.57 -4.25
C SER A 21 -9.14 6.04 -5.67
N LEU A 22 -8.90 5.10 -6.58
CA LEU A 22 -8.67 5.39 -8.00
C LEU A 22 -9.93 5.87 -8.74
N PHE A 23 -11.11 5.72 -8.11
CA PHE A 23 -12.38 6.20 -8.67
C PHE A 23 -12.59 7.69 -8.44
N ILE A 24 -11.80 8.32 -7.57
CA ILE A 24 -11.82 9.77 -7.34
C ILE A 24 -10.84 10.42 -8.32
N LEU A 25 -11.33 11.34 -9.17
CA LEU A 25 -10.53 11.99 -10.21
C LEU A 25 -9.23 12.59 -9.65
N LYS A 26 -9.33 13.39 -8.58
CA LYS A 26 -8.18 14.02 -7.93
C LYS A 26 -7.13 13.01 -7.44
N HIS A 27 -7.56 11.86 -6.92
CA HIS A 27 -6.66 10.81 -6.45
C HIS A 27 -5.95 10.13 -7.62
N ARG A 28 -6.67 9.88 -8.71
CA ARG A 28 -6.12 9.31 -9.93
C ARG A 28 -5.09 10.24 -10.58
N ASP A 29 -5.37 11.53 -10.62
CA ASP A 29 -4.45 12.53 -11.19
C ASP A 29 -3.15 12.63 -10.35
N ALA A 30 -3.28 12.61 -9.02
CA ALA A 30 -2.13 12.55 -8.12
C ALA A 30 -1.30 11.26 -8.31
N ALA A 31 -1.96 10.12 -8.51
CA ALA A 31 -1.29 8.85 -8.80
C ALA A 31 -0.54 8.88 -10.13
N ALA A 32 -1.16 9.43 -11.19
CA ALA A 32 -0.51 9.59 -12.48
C ALA A 32 0.73 10.51 -12.39
N ALA A 33 0.63 11.62 -11.66
CA ALA A 33 1.77 12.51 -11.42
C ALA A 33 2.91 11.80 -10.66
N LEU A 34 2.59 11.04 -9.62
CA LEU A 34 3.59 10.26 -8.88
C LEU A 34 4.25 9.17 -9.74
N ILE A 35 3.48 8.46 -10.56
CA ILE A 35 4.00 7.46 -11.50
C ILE A 35 4.96 8.13 -12.48
N ASN A 36 4.56 9.27 -13.08
CA ASN A 36 5.42 10.02 -13.99
C ASN A 36 6.73 10.48 -13.32
N LEU A 37 6.67 10.90 -12.05
CA LEU A 37 7.85 11.25 -11.26
C LEU A 37 8.80 10.06 -11.08
N PHE A 38 8.28 8.86 -10.82
CA PHE A 38 9.11 7.65 -10.68
C PHE A 38 9.64 7.13 -12.03
N MET A 39 8.83 7.21 -13.09
CA MET A 39 9.23 6.81 -14.44
C MET A 39 10.31 7.73 -15.02
N SER A 40 10.33 9.01 -14.65
CA SER A 40 11.32 9.98 -15.12
C SER A 40 12.70 9.86 -14.46
N GLN A 41 12.85 9.03 -13.43
CA GLN A 41 14.14 8.86 -12.75
C GLN A 41 15.15 8.15 -13.67
N PRO A 42 16.40 8.63 -13.74
CA PRO A 42 17.37 8.14 -14.71
C PRO A 42 17.84 6.71 -14.42
N ASP A 43 17.85 6.31 -13.16
CA ASP A 43 18.33 5.00 -12.71
C ASP A 43 17.63 4.56 -11.41
N VAL A 44 17.78 3.27 -11.08
CA VAL A 44 17.21 2.65 -9.87
C VAL A 44 17.65 3.36 -8.58
N GLN A 45 18.89 3.87 -8.50
CA GLN A 45 19.38 4.56 -7.29
C GLN A 45 18.66 5.90 -7.07
N SER A 46 18.44 6.64 -8.16
CA SER A 46 17.67 7.89 -8.14
C SER A 46 16.20 7.62 -7.84
N LEU A 47 15.62 6.56 -8.43
CA LEU A 47 14.28 6.08 -8.09
C LEU A 47 14.14 5.77 -6.60
N MET A 48 15.07 4.99 -6.02
CA MET A 48 15.03 4.67 -4.60
C MET A 48 15.16 5.92 -3.72
N SER A 49 16.01 6.87 -4.10
CA SER A 49 16.18 8.14 -3.37
C SER A 49 14.89 8.95 -3.35
N VAL A 50 14.26 9.12 -4.53
CA VAL A 50 12.98 9.83 -4.67
C VAL A 50 11.84 9.10 -3.97
N ALA A 51 11.75 7.77 -4.12
CA ALA A 51 10.74 6.96 -3.46
C ALA A 51 10.86 7.04 -1.92
N THR A 52 12.08 6.99 -1.38
CA THR A 52 12.33 7.15 0.05
C THR A 52 11.89 8.52 0.56
N PHE A 53 12.16 9.58 -0.22
CA PHE A 53 11.67 10.92 0.11
C PHE A 53 10.14 11.01 0.14
N CYS A 54 9.46 10.38 -0.83
CA CYS A 54 8.00 10.40 -0.97
C CYS A 54 7.28 9.56 0.10
N ARG A 55 7.87 8.42 0.50
CA ARG A 55 7.24 7.39 1.35
C ARG A 55 6.60 7.94 2.63
N ASP A 56 7.28 8.84 3.32
CA ASP A 56 6.80 9.36 4.60
C ASP A 56 5.90 10.61 4.48
N ARG A 57 5.83 11.20 3.28
CA ARG A 57 5.16 12.48 3.00
C ARG A 57 3.84 12.31 2.25
N LEU A 58 3.64 11.19 1.58
CA LEU A 58 2.44 10.90 0.80
C LEU A 58 1.54 9.88 1.52
N ASN A 59 0.29 9.83 1.08
CA ASN A 59 -0.63 8.77 1.47
C ASN A 59 -0.03 7.37 1.13
N PRO A 60 0.01 6.42 2.08
CA PRO A 60 0.65 5.11 1.87
C PRO A 60 0.08 4.32 0.69
N VAL A 61 -1.24 4.35 0.48
CA VAL A 61 -1.89 3.60 -0.61
C VAL A 61 -1.53 4.24 -1.95
N LEU A 62 -1.60 5.57 -2.06
CA LEU A 62 -1.12 6.32 -3.23
C LEU A 62 0.34 6.00 -3.55
N PHE A 63 1.21 6.04 -2.54
CA PHE A 63 2.63 5.75 -2.69
C PHE A 63 2.88 4.32 -3.18
N GLN A 64 2.30 3.32 -2.51
CA GLN A 64 2.50 1.91 -2.88
C GLN A 64 1.95 1.61 -4.28
N TYR A 65 0.78 2.15 -4.62
CA TYR A 65 0.21 2.02 -5.97
C TYR A 65 1.14 2.63 -7.03
N GLY A 66 1.56 3.88 -6.85
CA GLY A 66 2.41 4.58 -7.82
C GLY A 66 3.77 3.90 -7.99
N LEU A 67 4.38 3.43 -6.89
CA LEU A 67 5.66 2.73 -6.94
C LEU A 67 5.54 1.35 -7.59
N ALA A 68 4.49 0.58 -7.27
CA ALA A 68 4.26 -0.73 -7.87
C ALA A 68 4.09 -0.63 -9.39
N VAL A 69 3.29 0.34 -9.87
CA VAL A 69 3.12 0.59 -11.30
C VAL A 69 4.45 0.97 -11.95
N ALA A 70 5.22 1.89 -11.35
CA ALA A 70 6.52 2.28 -11.89
C ALA A 70 7.51 1.11 -11.98
N ILE A 71 7.65 0.31 -10.92
CA ILE A 71 8.53 -0.86 -10.91
C ILE A 71 8.13 -1.87 -11.99
N GLN A 72 6.83 -2.08 -12.20
CA GLN A 72 6.35 -3.04 -13.19
C GLN A 72 6.61 -2.60 -14.65
N HIS A 73 6.66 -1.29 -14.92
CA HIS A 73 6.78 -0.75 -16.28
C HIS A 73 8.21 -0.33 -16.64
N ARG A 74 9.08 -0.10 -15.67
CA ARG A 74 10.47 0.29 -15.92
C ARG A 74 11.32 -0.89 -16.42
N PRO A 75 12.17 -0.70 -17.44
CA PRO A 75 13.00 -1.76 -17.99
C PRO A 75 14.10 -2.24 -17.03
N ASP A 76 14.57 -1.36 -16.14
CA ASP A 76 15.65 -1.62 -15.18
C ASP A 76 15.18 -2.24 -13.85
N THR A 77 13.89 -2.54 -13.70
CA THR A 77 13.30 -3.15 -12.49
C THR A 77 12.44 -4.39 -12.75
N LYS A 78 12.56 -5.01 -13.93
CA LYS A 78 11.74 -6.18 -14.33
C LYS A 78 11.84 -7.39 -13.40
N ASP A 79 13.00 -7.58 -12.78
CA ASP A 79 13.26 -8.70 -11.88
C ASP A 79 13.01 -8.36 -10.40
N VAL A 80 12.45 -7.17 -10.12
CA VAL A 80 12.10 -6.75 -8.77
C VAL A 80 10.75 -7.34 -8.38
N ASN A 81 10.74 -8.18 -7.35
CA ASN A 81 9.51 -8.73 -6.82
C ASN A 81 8.71 -7.65 -6.09
N ILE A 82 7.43 -7.50 -6.47
CA ILE A 82 6.50 -6.57 -5.82
C ILE A 82 5.71 -7.36 -4.77
N PRO A 83 5.72 -6.94 -3.49
CA PRO A 83 4.91 -7.59 -2.46
C PRO A 83 3.42 -7.56 -2.81
N SER A 84 2.70 -8.63 -2.44
CA SER A 84 1.24 -8.66 -2.59
C SER A 84 0.59 -7.55 -1.78
N ILE A 85 -0.49 -6.97 -2.32
CA ILE A 85 -1.27 -5.93 -1.65
C ILE A 85 -1.83 -6.41 -0.30
N VAL A 86 -2.16 -7.69 -0.17
CA VAL A 86 -2.65 -8.28 1.09
C VAL A 86 -1.60 -8.21 2.19
N SER A 87 -0.32 -8.35 1.84
CA SER A 87 0.79 -8.23 2.80
C SER A 87 1.09 -6.79 3.19
N LEU A 88 0.72 -5.82 2.34
CA LEU A 88 0.95 -4.39 2.57
C LEU A 88 -0.21 -3.72 3.32
N PHE A 89 -1.45 -4.05 2.96
CA PHE A 89 -2.69 -3.48 3.49
C PHE A 89 -3.66 -4.59 3.93
N PRO A 90 -3.30 -5.41 4.92
CA PRO A 90 -4.14 -6.53 5.36
C PRO A 90 -5.51 -6.07 5.87
N ASP A 91 -5.61 -4.84 6.37
CA ASP A 91 -6.84 -4.20 6.85
C ASP A 91 -7.92 -4.03 5.77
N GLN A 92 -7.57 -4.14 4.48
CA GLN A 92 -8.53 -4.11 3.38
C GLN A 92 -9.13 -5.48 3.04
N PHE A 93 -8.56 -6.57 3.56
CA PHE A 93 -8.93 -7.95 3.19
C PHE A 93 -9.31 -8.82 4.37
N VAL A 94 -8.95 -8.40 5.60
CA VAL A 94 -9.09 -9.20 6.82
C VAL A 94 -10.08 -8.53 7.76
N ASP A 95 -10.93 -9.34 8.40
CA ASP A 95 -11.86 -8.90 9.43
C ASP A 95 -11.14 -8.04 10.50
N PRO A 96 -11.56 -6.76 10.70
CA PRO A 96 -10.94 -5.90 11.70
C PRO A 96 -10.98 -6.49 13.12
N ALA A 97 -11.94 -7.38 13.42
CA ALA A 97 -12.09 -8.00 14.73
C ALA A 97 -10.97 -8.99 15.09
N VAL A 98 -10.19 -9.48 14.13
CA VAL A 98 -9.04 -10.36 14.43
C VAL A 98 -7.77 -9.61 14.80
N PHE A 99 -7.61 -8.34 14.44
CA PHE A 99 -6.38 -7.59 14.71
C PHE A 99 -6.04 -7.43 16.20
N PRO A 100 -7.00 -7.18 17.12
CA PRO A 100 -6.71 -7.19 18.55
C PRO A 100 -6.11 -8.53 19.02
N LYS A 101 -6.68 -9.65 18.56
CA LYS A 101 -6.18 -10.99 18.88
C LYS A 101 -4.78 -11.24 18.30
N LEU A 102 -4.53 -10.78 17.06
CA LEU A 102 -3.20 -10.86 16.43
C LEU A 102 -2.15 -10.06 17.22
N ARG A 103 -2.51 -8.89 17.76
CA ARG A 103 -1.61 -8.07 18.59
C ARG A 103 -1.33 -8.72 19.94
N GLU A 104 -2.33 -9.34 20.56
CA GLU A 104 -2.17 -10.09 21.80
C GLU A 104 -1.22 -11.27 21.60
N GLU A 105 -1.51 -12.15 20.65
CA GLU A 105 -0.67 -13.30 20.29
C GLU A 105 0.76 -12.85 19.93
N GLY A 106 0.87 -11.78 19.14
CA GLY A 106 2.15 -11.22 18.71
C GLY A 106 2.99 -10.63 19.84
N SER A 107 2.36 -10.07 20.88
CA SER A 107 3.06 -9.41 21.98
C SER A 107 3.42 -10.36 23.13
N VAL A 108 2.64 -11.42 23.34
CA VAL A 108 2.80 -12.36 24.45
C VAL A 108 3.55 -13.64 24.05
N VAL A 109 3.25 -14.20 22.87
CA VAL A 109 3.74 -15.53 22.46
C VAL A 109 5.00 -15.41 21.60
N GLN A 110 6.01 -16.22 21.93
CA GLN A 110 7.23 -16.33 21.13
C GLN A 110 6.90 -16.82 19.72
N GLN A 111 7.59 -16.29 18.70
CA GLN A 111 7.27 -16.54 17.30
C GLN A 111 7.15 -18.03 16.94
N ALA A 112 8.01 -18.89 17.50
CA ALA A 112 8.00 -20.34 17.23
C ALA A 112 6.74 -21.05 17.75
N ASN A 113 6.03 -20.45 18.71
CA ASN A 113 4.87 -21.03 19.38
C ASN A 113 3.56 -20.31 19.01
N ARG A 114 3.59 -19.34 18.10
CA ARG A 114 2.39 -18.59 17.70
C ARG A 114 1.42 -19.47 16.95
N MET A 115 0.13 -19.29 17.22
CA MET A 115 -0.93 -19.99 16.52
C MET A 115 -1.58 -19.13 15.42
N VAL A 116 -2.17 -19.81 14.44
CA VAL A 116 -2.99 -19.17 13.40
C VAL A 116 -4.31 -18.71 14.01
N ILE A 117 -4.74 -17.50 13.66
CA ILE A 117 -6.05 -16.97 14.05
C ILE A 117 -7.02 -17.17 12.88
N ASP A 118 -7.96 -18.09 13.06
CA ASP A 118 -8.95 -18.42 12.02
C ASP A 118 -9.98 -17.29 11.84
N ILE A 119 -10.20 -16.90 10.58
CA ILE A 119 -11.28 -16.00 10.18
C ILE A 119 -12.46 -16.85 9.73
N LYS A 120 -13.66 -16.56 10.26
CA LYS A 120 -14.87 -17.30 9.91
C LYS A 120 -15.41 -16.83 8.55
N GLN A 121 -15.99 -17.73 7.77
CA GLN A 121 -16.62 -17.39 6.49
C GLN A 121 -17.81 -16.43 6.68
N ASN A 122 -18.68 -16.72 7.65
CA ASN A 122 -19.86 -15.90 7.97
C ASN A 122 -19.51 -14.73 8.90
N PHE A 123 -18.49 -13.93 8.55
CA PHE A 123 -18.11 -12.74 9.33
C PHE A 123 -18.82 -11.46 8.88
N THR A 124 -19.25 -11.40 7.62
CA THR A 124 -19.97 -10.25 7.02
C THR A 124 -21.47 -10.33 7.21
N ALA A 125 -22.06 -11.51 7.03
CA ALA A 125 -23.47 -11.78 7.25
C ALA A 125 -23.70 -13.26 7.64
N SER A 126 -24.95 -13.57 8.02
CA SER A 126 -25.41 -14.94 8.28
C SER A 126 -26.15 -15.52 7.08
N ASP A 127 -26.40 -16.83 7.08
CA ASP A 127 -27.15 -17.55 6.02
C ASP A 127 -28.62 -17.08 5.83
N ARG A 128 -29.07 -16.11 6.64
CA ARG A 128 -30.35 -15.41 6.45
C ARG A 128 -30.31 -14.41 5.29
N GLU A 129 -29.12 -13.96 4.90
CA GLU A 129 -28.92 -13.08 3.75
C GLU A 129 -28.63 -13.94 2.52
N GLU A 130 -29.37 -13.74 1.43
CA GLU A 130 -29.23 -14.59 0.24
C GLU A 130 -27.90 -14.36 -0.46
N GLU A 131 -27.43 -13.11 -0.46
CA GLU A 131 -26.15 -12.69 -1.06
C GLU A 131 -24.91 -13.20 -0.29
N GLN A 132 -25.09 -13.86 0.86
CA GLN A 132 -23.97 -14.41 1.67
C GLN A 132 -23.44 -15.77 1.16
N ARG A 133 -24.16 -16.42 0.24
CA ARG A 133 -23.85 -17.78 -0.25
C ARG A 133 -22.53 -17.91 -1.01
#